data_AF-A0A942CNL5-F1
#
_entry.id   AF-A0A942CNL5-F1
#
_cell.length_a   1.000
_cell.length_b   1.000
_cell.length_c   1.000
_cell.angle_alpha   90.00
_cell.angle_beta   90.00
_cell.angle_gamma   90.00
#
_symmetry.space_group_name_H-M   'P 1'
#
loop_
_entity.id
_entity.type
_entity.pdbx_description
1 polymer ?
#
loop_
_entity_poly.entity_id
_entity_poly.type
_entity_poly.pdbx_seq_one_letter_code
_entity_poly.pdbx_strand_id
1 'polypeptide(L)'
;MNVFLERVRPEYLDAARRNCFIPNQEWLHDADREFLPALDRVLFKSAAAMQTLSHECGRSEFLGFVSVDRKRRLCPQAYAALHVGGWNPHKGTAVVCRAWRTGPGWPSLTVVSQLPHRGATAANVRIVSGRISDSRLAEWQNRCGIHICPSEVEGFGHTIAEGLSCGAIVVTTDAPPMNELITPECGILVPYAATEPMRAGTRYLVRDAELQGAVEALSRLGPNVRSQMARAARARFERMRDQFQSRLATIVDNP
;
A
#
# COMPACT_ATOMS: atom_id res chain seq x y z
N MET A 1 -3.98 -27.85 -4.31
CA MET A 1 -3.77 -26.99 -3.14
C MET A 1 -4.73 -25.83 -3.25
N ASN A 2 -5.42 -25.48 -2.17
CA ASN A 2 -6.18 -24.25 -2.06
C ASN A 2 -5.28 -23.15 -1.49
N VAL A 3 -5.45 -21.93 -2.00
CA VAL A 3 -4.86 -20.73 -1.40
C VAL A 3 -6.00 -19.75 -1.18
N PHE A 4 -6.40 -19.60 0.08
CA PHE A 4 -7.41 -18.64 0.51
C PHE A 4 -6.74 -17.27 0.69
N LEU A 5 -7.37 -16.21 0.21
CA LEU A 5 -6.90 -14.83 0.39
C LEU A 5 -7.97 -14.05 1.15
N GLU A 6 -7.56 -13.36 2.21
CA GLU A 6 -8.41 -12.54 3.09
C GLU A 6 -9.45 -13.32 3.92
N ARG A 7 -10.17 -14.26 3.30
CA ARG A 7 -11.21 -15.09 3.93
C ARG A 7 -10.94 -16.56 3.73
N VAL A 8 -11.12 -17.36 4.77
CA VAL A 8 -11.17 -18.82 4.66
C VAL A 8 -12.57 -19.20 4.17
N ARG A 9 -12.64 -20.16 3.25
CA ARG A 9 -13.90 -20.66 2.70
C ARG A 9 -14.03 -22.14 3.05
N PRO A 10 -14.64 -22.47 4.20
CA PRO A 10 -14.69 -23.83 4.73
C PRO A 10 -15.26 -24.85 3.75
N GLU A 11 -16.21 -24.42 2.90
CA GLU A 11 -16.83 -25.26 1.87
C GLU A 11 -15.85 -25.82 0.82
N TYR A 12 -14.62 -25.29 0.75
CA TYR A 12 -13.59 -25.76 -0.17
C TYR A 12 -12.47 -26.54 0.53
N LEU A 13 -12.48 -26.69 1.86
CA LEU A 13 -11.37 -27.33 2.59
C LEU A 13 -11.12 -28.77 2.10
N ASP A 14 -12.18 -29.51 1.78
CA ASP A 14 -12.09 -30.89 1.27
C ASP A 14 -11.81 -30.96 -0.24
N ALA A 15 -11.85 -29.83 -0.96
CA ALA A 15 -11.59 -29.79 -2.40
C ALA A 15 -10.10 -29.87 -2.78
N ALA A 16 -9.20 -29.78 -1.80
CA ALA A 16 -7.77 -29.94 -2.02
C ALA A 16 -7.08 -30.62 -0.86
N ARG A 17 -5.99 -31.35 -1.15
CA ARG A 17 -5.14 -32.02 -0.14
C ARG A 17 -4.39 -31.07 0.79
N ARG A 18 -4.29 -29.79 0.41
CA ARG A 18 -3.50 -28.76 1.09
C ARG A 18 -4.27 -27.45 1.08
N ASN A 19 -4.40 -26.81 2.23
CA ASN A 19 -5.13 -25.58 2.45
C ASN A 19 -4.19 -24.52 3.03
N CYS A 20 -3.84 -23.53 2.20
CA CYS A 20 -3.03 -22.39 2.59
C CYS A 20 -3.89 -21.14 2.75
N PHE A 21 -3.49 -20.21 3.61
CA PHE A 21 -4.21 -18.95 3.82
C PHE A 21 -3.26 -17.75 3.85
N ILE A 22 -3.64 -16.68 3.15
CA ILE A 22 -2.97 -15.38 3.15
C ILE A 22 -3.91 -14.36 3.83
N PRO A 23 -3.70 -14.03 5.11
CA PRO A 23 -4.58 -13.10 5.83
C PRO A 23 -4.34 -11.63 5.46
N ASN A 24 -5.39 -10.83 5.65
CA ASN A 24 -5.29 -9.38 5.89
C ASN A 24 -5.58 -9.17 7.39
N GLN A 25 -4.54 -8.94 8.20
CA GLN A 25 -4.67 -8.90 9.66
C GLN A 25 -5.64 -7.82 10.16
N GLU A 26 -5.75 -6.71 9.42
CA GLU A 26 -6.68 -5.61 9.71
C GLU A 26 -8.14 -5.93 9.35
N TRP A 27 -8.38 -7.01 8.61
CA TRP A 27 -9.70 -7.53 8.22
C TRP A 27 -9.96 -8.96 8.71
N LEU A 28 -9.07 -9.53 9.53
CA LEU A 28 -9.18 -10.90 10.00
C LEU A 28 -10.35 -11.03 11.00
N HIS A 29 -11.39 -11.77 10.61
CA HIS A 29 -12.50 -12.07 11.49
C HIS A 29 -12.20 -13.29 12.36
N ASP A 30 -12.80 -13.37 13.55
CA ASP A 30 -12.61 -14.49 14.48
C ASP A 30 -12.96 -15.83 13.82
N ALA A 31 -14.03 -15.87 13.02
CA ALA A 31 -14.42 -17.05 12.24
C ALA A 31 -13.35 -17.53 11.26
N ASP A 32 -12.55 -16.64 10.67
CA ASP A 32 -11.43 -17.03 9.80
C ASP A 32 -10.18 -17.37 10.64
N ARG A 33 -9.99 -16.66 11.76
CA ARG A 33 -8.86 -16.81 12.69
C ARG A 33 -8.85 -18.18 13.39
N GLU A 34 -10.02 -18.74 13.66
CA GLU A 34 -10.17 -20.08 14.24
C GLU A 34 -9.53 -21.20 13.38
N PHE A 35 -9.36 -20.98 12.08
CA PHE A 35 -8.72 -21.95 11.19
C PHE A 35 -7.18 -21.90 11.22
N LEU A 36 -6.55 -20.85 11.75
CA LEU A 36 -5.08 -20.69 11.71
C LEU A 36 -4.31 -21.90 12.27
N PRO A 37 -4.73 -22.56 13.37
CA PRO A 37 -4.03 -23.74 13.89
C PRO A 37 -4.15 -24.97 12.98
N ALA A 38 -5.24 -25.08 12.19
CA ALA A 38 -5.59 -26.28 11.44
C ALA A 38 -5.17 -26.24 9.96
N LEU A 39 -4.82 -25.06 9.44
CA LEU A 39 -4.37 -24.90 8.05
C LEU A 39 -2.96 -25.48 7.84
N ASP A 40 -2.70 -26.02 6.64
CA ASP A 40 -1.39 -26.58 6.30
C ASP A 40 -0.29 -25.52 6.31
N ARG A 41 -0.61 -24.28 5.92
CA ARG A 41 0.32 -23.15 5.98
C ARG A 41 -0.40 -21.80 5.97
N VAL A 42 0.01 -20.90 6.86
CA VAL A 42 -0.37 -19.49 6.81
C VAL A 42 0.78 -18.68 6.22
N LEU A 43 0.49 -17.92 5.16
CA LEU A 43 1.46 -17.24 4.31
C LEU A 43 1.33 -15.72 4.49
N PHE A 44 2.34 -15.09 5.09
CA PHE A 44 2.26 -13.69 5.48
C PHE A 44 2.83 -12.74 4.42
N LYS A 45 2.05 -11.70 4.09
CA LYS A 45 2.42 -10.65 3.13
C LYS A 45 3.43 -9.64 3.68
N SER A 46 3.46 -9.48 4.99
CA SER A 46 4.31 -8.52 5.70
C SER A 46 4.94 -9.17 6.93
N ALA A 47 6.09 -8.63 7.33
CA ALA A 47 6.76 -9.07 8.55
C ALA A 47 5.89 -8.76 9.77
N ALA A 48 5.20 -7.61 9.76
CA ALA A 48 4.27 -7.23 10.81
C ALA A 48 3.13 -8.24 11.01
N ALA A 49 2.47 -8.67 9.93
CA ALA A 49 1.39 -9.65 10.05
C ALA A 49 1.91 -10.99 10.61
N MET A 50 3.11 -11.42 10.17
CA MET A 50 3.74 -12.63 10.69
C MET A 50 4.08 -12.50 12.18
N GLN A 51 4.66 -11.38 12.60
CA GLN A 51 4.98 -11.13 13.99
C GLN A 51 3.72 -11.18 14.87
N THR A 52 2.61 -10.65 14.38
CA THR A 52 1.35 -10.64 15.13
C THR A 52 0.68 -12.00 15.19
N LEU A 53 0.63 -12.76 14.09
CA LEU A 53 -0.27 -13.92 13.98
C LEU A 53 0.42 -15.29 13.95
N SER A 54 1.75 -15.34 13.74
CA SER A 54 2.45 -16.64 13.55
C SER A 54 2.34 -17.58 14.76
N HIS A 55 2.25 -17.04 15.97
CA HIS A 55 2.13 -17.81 17.21
C HIS A 55 0.78 -18.56 17.35
N GLU A 56 -0.21 -18.19 16.54
CA GLU A 56 -1.53 -18.82 16.49
C GLU A 56 -1.64 -19.85 15.34
N CYS A 57 -0.62 -19.91 14.49
CA CYS A 57 -0.61 -20.76 13.31
C CYS A 57 0.04 -22.11 13.64
N GLY A 58 -0.53 -23.21 13.13
CA GLY A 58 0.13 -24.51 13.22
C GLY A 58 1.45 -24.53 12.42
N ARG A 59 1.43 -23.94 11.22
CA ARG A 59 2.62 -23.68 10.40
C ARG A 59 2.47 -22.36 9.68
N SER A 60 3.54 -21.56 9.66
CA SER A 60 3.53 -20.27 8.96
C SER A 60 4.84 -19.96 8.26
N GLU A 61 4.77 -19.07 7.28
CA GLU A 61 5.93 -18.65 6.48
C GLU A 61 5.76 -17.21 5.98
N PHE A 62 6.87 -16.47 5.92
CA PHE A 62 6.90 -15.16 5.28
C PHE A 62 6.93 -15.31 3.76
N LEU A 63 5.85 -14.88 3.10
CA LEU A 63 5.74 -14.88 1.65
C LEU A 63 6.20 -13.55 1.05
N GLY A 64 5.93 -12.42 1.71
CA GLY A 64 5.91 -11.12 1.04
C GLY A 64 4.70 -11.01 0.10
N PHE A 65 4.65 -9.98 -0.75
CA PHE A 65 3.61 -9.87 -1.77
C PHE A 65 4.04 -9.01 -2.95
N VAL A 66 3.18 -8.96 -3.97
CA VAL A 66 3.36 -8.11 -5.14
C VAL A 66 2.03 -7.52 -5.59
N SER A 67 2.09 -6.34 -6.22
CA SER A 67 0.96 -5.72 -6.91
C SER A 67 1.11 -5.85 -8.42
N VAL A 68 0.04 -5.53 -9.16
CA VAL A 68 0.10 -5.35 -10.61
C VAL A 68 1.21 -4.37 -10.96
N ASP A 69 2.08 -4.74 -11.91
CA ASP A 69 3.06 -3.82 -12.48
C ASP A 69 2.33 -2.80 -13.35
N ARG A 70 2.26 -1.56 -12.88
CA ARG A 70 1.53 -0.49 -13.57
C ARG A 70 2.35 0.21 -14.62
N LYS A 71 3.65 -0.11 -14.80
CA LYS A 71 4.53 0.66 -15.67
C LYS A 71 4.05 0.68 -17.12
N ARG A 72 3.85 1.88 -17.66
CA ARG A 72 3.58 2.10 -19.09
C ARG A 72 4.83 2.59 -19.81
N ARG A 73 5.06 2.07 -21.01
CA ARG A 73 6.07 2.60 -21.94
C ARG A 73 5.61 3.97 -22.44
N LEU A 74 6.56 4.88 -22.67
CA LEU A 74 6.32 6.19 -23.30
C LEU A 74 5.32 7.10 -22.56
N CYS A 75 5.39 7.13 -21.22
CA CYS A 75 4.61 8.06 -20.40
C CYS A 75 5.56 8.94 -19.57
N PRO A 76 5.83 10.19 -19.99
CA PRO A 76 6.65 11.11 -19.22
C PRO A 76 6.00 11.41 -17.87
N GLN A 77 6.75 11.23 -16.78
CA GLN A 77 6.31 11.60 -15.45
C GLN A 77 6.43 13.10 -15.24
N ALA A 78 5.34 13.72 -14.78
CA ALA A 78 5.29 15.09 -14.34
C ALA A 78 5.60 15.19 -12.83
N TYR A 79 6.07 16.37 -12.41
CA TYR A 79 6.15 16.74 -11.00
C TYR A 79 4.74 17.06 -10.47
N ALA A 80 3.93 16.02 -10.32
CA ALA A 80 2.55 16.04 -9.88
C ALA A 80 2.29 14.87 -8.93
N ALA A 81 1.40 15.09 -7.96
CA ALA A 81 1.02 14.14 -6.95
C ALA A 81 -0.29 13.41 -7.30
N LEU A 82 -0.37 12.13 -6.93
CA LEU A 82 -1.57 11.32 -7.00
C LEU A 82 -1.88 10.72 -5.63
N HIS A 83 -3.13 10.80 -5.22
CA HIS A 83 -3.67 10.04 -4.10
C HIS A 83 -4.84 9.17 -4.56
N VAL A 84 -4.76 7.86 -4.31
CA VAL A 84 -5.81 6.89 -4.65
C VAL A 84 -6.44 6.38 -3.36
N GLY A 85 -7.58 6.98 -2.98
CA GLY A 85 -8.30 6.65 -1.75
C GLY A 85 -9.38 5.57 -1.93
N GLY A 86 -9.94 5.44 -3.13
CA GLY A 86 -11.04 4.49 -3.36
C GLY A 86 -12.21 4.73 -2.40
N TRP A 87 -12.81 3.66 -1.89
CA TRP A 87 -13.94 3.70 -0.93
C TRP A 87 -13.52 3.50 0.53
N ASN A 88 -12.24 3.25 0.81
CA ASN A 88 -11.77 2.92 2.15
C ASN A 88 -11.43 4.20 2.95
N PRO A 89 -12.09 4.45 4.11
CA PRO A 89 -11.84 5.66 4.90
C PRO A 89 -10.44 5.73 5.51
N HIS A 90 -9.76 4.59 5.64
CA HIS A 90 -8.43 4.48 6.25
C HIS A 90 -7.28 4.76 5.29
N LYS A 91 -7.54 5.25 4.07
CA LYS A 91 -6.49 5.67 3.13
C LYS A 91 -5.93 7.08 3.41
N GLY A 92 -6.43 7.76 4.43
CA GLY A 92 -5.97 9.10 4.81
C GLY A 92 -6.42 10.21 3.84
N THR A 93 -7.41 9.95 2.98
CA THR A 93 -7.87 10.92 1.97
C THR A 93 -8.27 12.27 2.56
N ALA A 94 -8.91 12.27 3.73
CA ALA A 94 -9.28 13.51 4.41
C ALA A 94 -8.03 14.33 4.81
N VAL A 95 -7.01 13.67 5.36
CA VAL A 95 -5.74 14.30 5.75
C VAL A 95 -5.04 14.88 4.53
N VAL A 96 -4.97 14.12 3.43
CA VAL A 96 -4.39 14.58 2.15
C VAL A 96 -5.07 15.86 1.66
N CYS A 97 -6.40 15.84 1.58
CA CYS A 97 -7.19 16.99 1.14
C CYS A 97 -6.99 18.21 2.06
N ARG A 98 -6.91 18.01 3.38
CA ARG A 98 -6.73 19.13 4.32
C ARG A 98 -5.32 19.71 4.26
N ALA A 99 -4.29 18.86 4.21
CA ALA A 99 -2.89 19.26 4.12
C ALA A 99 -2.62 20.07 2.85
N TRP A 100 -3.17 19.67 1.70
CA TRP A 100 -2.92 20.37 0.44
C TRP A 100 -3.50 21.79 0.37
N ARG A 101 -4.45 22.15 1.24
CA ARG A 101 -4.99 23.52 1.31
C ARG A 101 -3.99 24.55 1.80
N THR A 102 -3.00 24.13 2.60
CA THR A 102 -2.01 25.03 3.17
C THR A 102 -0.77 25.18 2.27
N GLY A 103 -0.68 24.39 1.20
CA GLY A 103 0.47 24.37 0.29
C GLY A 103 0.10 24.71 -1.16
N PRO A 104 -0.29 25.95 -1.49
CA PRO A 104 -0.61 26.34 -2.86
C PRO A 104 0.59 26.25 -3.82
N GLY A 105 1.83 26.29 -3.29
CA GLY A 105 3.06 26.11 -4.06
C GLY A 105 3.53 24.65 -4.21
N TRP A 106 2.82 23.69 -3.62
CA TRP A 106 3.13 22.26 -3.76
C TRP A 106 2.73 21.73 -5.15
N PRO A 107 3.25 20.54 -5.54
CA PRO A 107 2.84 19.87 -6.77
C PRO A 107 1.32 19.80 -6.92
N SER A 108 0.83 19.90 -8.15
CA SER A 108 -0.59 19.65 -8.42
C SER A 108 -0.97 18.25 -7.95
N LEU A 109 -2.06 18.15 -7.19
CA LEU A 109 -2.56 16.91 -6.63
C LEU A 109 -3.82 16.46 -7.38
N THR A 110 -3.81 15.20 -7.82
CA THR A 110 -5.03 14.50 -8.24
C THR A 110 -5.46 13.53 -7.14
N VAL A 111 -6.69 13.66 -6.64
CA VAL A 111 -7.32 12.76 -5.68
C VAL A 111 -8.37 11.91 -6.39
N VAL A 112 -8.24 10.60 -6.31
CA VAL A 112 -9.23 9.64 -6.81
C VAL A 112 -9.88 8.94 -5.64
N SER A 113 -11.16 9.22 -5.39
CA SER A 113 -11.88 8.56 -4.29
C SER A 113 -13.40 8.58 -4.49
N GLN A 114 -14.05 7.60 -3.87
CA GLN A 114 -15.49 7.40 -3.89
C GLN A 114 -16.16 7.97 -2.63
N LEU A 115 -15.37 8.41 -1.65
CA LEU A 115 -15.87 9.00 -0.42
C LEU A 115 -16.21 10.48 -0.62
N PRO A 116 -17.14 11.05 0.16
CA PRO A 116 -17.41 12.48 0.10
C PRO A 116 -16.21 13.29 0.60
N HIS A 117 -15.84 14.35 -0.12
CA HIS A 117 -14.71 15.23 0.19
C HIS A 117 -15.21 16.63 0.53
N ARG A 118 -15.61 16.85 1.78
CA ARG A 118 -16.02 18.18 2.23
C ARG A 118 -14.78 19.07 2.37
N GLY A 119 -14.75 20.20 1.65
CA GLY A 119 -13.79 21.28 1.88
C GLY A 119 -12.48 21.22 1.11
N ALA A 120 -12.32 20.35 0.11
CA ALA A 120 -11.12 20.26 -0.70
C ALA A 120 -11.15 21.25 -1.88
N THR A 121 -10.99 22.54 -1.55
CA THR A 121 -10.95 23.63 -2.54
C THR A 121 -9.61 24.32 -2.45
N ALA A 122 -8.66 23.89 -3.28
CA ALA A 122 -7.39 24.57 -3.50
C ALA A 122 -7.08 24.54 -4.99
N ALA A 123 -6.46 25.60 -5.51
CA ALA A 123 -6.24 25.76 -6.95
C ALA A 123 -5.39 24.65 -7.58
N ASN A 124 -4.51 24.03 -6.79
CA ASN A 124 -3.64 22.93 -7.20
C ASN A 124 -4.20 21.54 -6.86
N VAL A 125 -5.49 21.42 -6.47
CA VAL A 125 -6.13 20.13 -6.12
C VAL A 125 -7.24 19.82 -7.10
N ARG A 126 -7.13 18.68 -7.77
CA ARG A 126 -8.16 18.08 -8.61
C ARG A 126 -8.75 16.86 -7.92
N ILE A 127 -10.05 16.87 -7.67
CA ILE A 127 -10.78 15.72 -7.13
C ILE A 127 -11.53 15.02 -8.24
N VAL A 128 -11.43 13.70 -8.25
CA VAL A 128 -12.12 12.82 -9.17
C VAL A 128 -12.97 11.90 -8.32
N SER A 129 -14.24 12.26 -8.21
CA SER A 129 -15.23 11.52 -7.43
C SER A 129 -15.71 10.29 -8.19
N GLY A 130 -15.91 9.20 -7.45
CA GLY A 130 -16.46 7.95 -7.97
C GLY A 130 -15.40 7.00 -8.54
N ARG A 131 -15.88 5.93 -9.19
CA ARG A 131 -15.02 4.91 -9.77
C ARG A 131 -14.50 5.37 -11.13
N ILE A 132 -13.20 5.22 -11.36
CA ILE A 132 -12.58 5.40 -12.69
C ILE A 132 -12.23 4.04 -13.30
N SER A 133 -12.09 4.01 -14.63
CA SER A 133 -11.58 2.83 -15.32
C SER A 133 -10.13 2.54 -14.95
N ASP A 134 -9.76 1.25 -14.97
CA ASP A 134 -8.38 0.83 -14.70
C ASP A 134 -7.37 1.48 -15.66
N SER A 135 -7.77 1.63 -16.93
CA SER A 135 -6.94 2.28 -17.95
C SER A 135 -6.65 3.76 -17.63
N ARG A 136 -7.62 4.48 -17.07
CA ARG A 136 -7.48 5.87 -16.63
C ARG A 136 -6.69 5.99 -15.33
N LEU A 137 -6.90 5.06 -14.39
CA LEU A 137 -6.10 5.00 -13.18
C LEU A 137 -4.61 4.78 -13.52
N ALA A 138 -4.32 3.80 -14.36
CA ALA A 138 -2.96 3.52 -14.80
C ALA A 138 -2.34 4.68 -15.59
N GLU A 139 -3.12 5.47 -16.33
CA GLU A 139 -2.63 6.72 -16.93
C GLU A 139 -2.13 7.69 -15.86
N TRP A 140 -2.96 8.00 -14.86
CA TRP A 140 -2.58 8.92 -13.79
C TRP A 140 -1.44 8.39 -12.92
N GLN A 141 -1.43 7.10 -12.60
CA GLN A 141 -0.33 6.48 -11.84
C GLN A 141 1.02 6.66 -12.54
N ASN A 142 1.06 6.56 -13.88
CA ASN A 142 2.29 6.75 -14.65
C ASN A 142 2.63 8.20 -14.93
N ARG A 143 1.64 9.11 -15.02
CA ARG A 143 1.89 10.54 -15.25
C ARG A 143 2.32 11.27 -13.98
N CYS A 144 1.88 10.85 -12.81
CA CYS A 144 2.24 11.45 -11.54
C CYS A 144 3.56 10.85 -11.02
N GLY A 145 4.60 11.69 -10.90
CA GLY A 145 5.89 11.30 -10.34
C GLY A 145 5.89 11.14 -8.82
N ILE A 146 4.81 11.53 -8.14
CA ILE A 146 4.66 11.46 -6.68
C ILE A 146 3.36 10.73 -6.35
N HIS A 147 3.41 9.77 -5.43
CA HIS A 147 2.22 9.06 -4.93
C HIS A 147 2.11 9.29 -3.42
N ILE A 148 0.98 9.82 -2.98
CA ILE A 148 0.68 10.14 -1.59
C ILE A 148 -0.21 9.04 -1.03
N CYS A 149 0.33 8.22 -0.13
CA CYS A 149 -0.31 7.02 0.41
C CYS A 149 -0.28 7.00 1.96
N PRO A 150 -0.85 7.99 2.67
CA PRO A 150 -0.85 8.03 4.13
C PRO A 150 -1.96 7.13 4.70
N SER A 151 -1.98 5.86 4.26
CA SER A 151 -2.90 4.87 4.81
C SER A 151 -2.65 4.72 6.30
N GLU A 152 -3.72 4.58 7.07
CA GLU A 152 -3.63 4.32 8.51
C GLU A 152 -3.32 2.85 8.76
N VAL A 153 -3.75 1.96 7.88
CA VAL A 153 -3.61 0.51 8.02
C VAL A 153 -3.65 -0.17 6.67
N GLU A 154 -2.86 -1.22 6.52
CA GLU A 154 -2.78 -2.07 5.33
C GLU A 154 -2.42 -3.51 5.71
N GLY A 155 -2.92 -4.49 4.96
CA GLY A 155 -2.38 -5.85 4.97
C GLY A 155 -1.11 -6.02 4.12
N PHE A 156 -0.87 -5.10 3.18
CA PHE A 156 0.36 -5.06 2.38
C PHE A 156 0.71 -3.63 1.94
N GLY A 157 -0.22 -2.90 1.32
CA GLY A 157 0.04 -1.58 0.74
C GLY A 157 0.02 -1.59 -0.78
N HIS A 158 -1.08 -2.05 -1.38
CA HIS A 158 -1.17 -2.22 -2.83
C HIS A 158 -0.91 -0.93 -3.61
N THR A 159 -1.47 0.20 -3.17
CA THR A 159 -1.28 1.51 -3.80
C THR A 159 0.16 2.01 -3.71
N ILE A 160 0.86 1.68 -2.61
CA ILE A 160 2.29 1.97 -2.40
C ILE A 160 3.12 1.19 -3.43
N ALA A 161 2.91 -0.13 -3.51
CA ALA A 161 3.61 -0.99 -4.46
C ALA A 161 3.32 -0.63 -5.92
N GLU A 162 2.08 -0.25 -6.26
CA GLU A 162 1.73 0.24 -7.59
C GLU A 162 2.46 1.56 -7.93
N GLY A 163 2.59 2.48 -6.96
CA GLY A 163 3.38 3.70 -7.11
C GLY A 163 4.86 3.42 -7.37
N LEU A 164 5.46 2.51 -6.59
CA LEU A 164 6.82 2.04 -6.81
C LEU A 164 6.99 1.43 -8.22
N SER A 165 6.01 0.65 -8.68
CA SER A 165 6.06 0.03 -10.02
C SER A 165 6.12 1.07 -11.15
N CYS A 166 5.47 2.22 -10.98
CA CYS A 166 5.52 3.33 -11.95
C CYS A 166 6.86 4.07 -11.94
N GLY A 167 7.67 3.89 -10.89
CA GLY A 167 8.85 4.71 -10.60
C GLY A 167 8.48 6.04 -9.94
N ALA A 168 7.36 6.12 -9.23
CA ALA A 168 7.00 7.32 -8.48
C ALA A 168 7.72 7.36 -7.12
N ILE A 169 8.01 8.58 -6.64
CA ILE A 169 8.41 8.79 -5.25
C ILE A 169 7.17 8.62 -4.38
N VAL A 170 7.19 7.63 -3.49
CA VAL A 170 6.04 7.34 -2.63
C VAL A 170 6.22 8.02 -1.28
N VAL A 171 5.19 8.74 -0.84
CA VAL A 171 5.10 9.34 0.50
C VAL A 171 4.06 8.54 1.27
N THR A 172 4.47 7.83 2.33
CA THR A 172 3.59 6.90 3.06
C THR A 172 3.82 6.95 4.56
N THR A 173 2.85 6.47 5.34
CA THR A 173 2.94 6.37 6.80
C THR A 173 4.16 5.55 7.24
N ASP A 174 4.90 6.06 8.23
CA ASP A 174 6.03 5.40 8.89
C ASP A 174 5.56 4.39 9.92
N ALA A 175 4.84 3.38 9.44
CA ALA A 175 4.35 2.31 10.28
C ALA A 175 4.23 1.01 9.49
N PRO A 176 4.31 -0.14 10.16
CA PRO A 176 4.13 -1.41 9.50
C PRO A 176 2.67 -1.61 9.00
N PRO A 177 2.46 -2.28 7.85
CA PRO A 177 3.49 -2.76 6.93
C PRO A 177 3.90 -1.72 5.88
N MET A 178 3.33 -0.52 5.91
CA MET A 178 3.53 0.51 4.87
C MET A 178 5.00 0.91 4.72
N ASN A 179 5.72 1.06 5.84
CA ASN A 179 7.14 1.39 5.84
C ASN A 179 8.04 0.21 5.44
N GLU A 180 7.56 -1.04 5.46
CA GLU A 180 8.33 -2.20 4.97
C GLU A 180 8.61 -2.11 3.46
N LEU A 181 7.74 -1.41 2.71
CA LEU A 181 7.86 -1.27 1.26
C LEU A 181 8.85 -0.16 0.86
N ILE A 182 9.10 0.80 1.74
CA ILE A 182 9.82 2.03 1.44
C ILE A 182 11.19 2.06 2.11
N THR A 183 12.17 2.61 1.39
CA THR A 183 13.49 2.94 1.91
C THR A 183 13.77 4.42 1.63
N PRO A 184 14.76 5.04 2.32
CA PRO A 184 15.13 6.44 2.06
C PRO A 184 15.51 6.72 0.60
N GLU A 185 15.94 5.69 -0.14
CA GLU A 185 16.31 5.82 -1.55
C GLU A 185 15.10 5.91 -2.47
N CYS A 186 13.89 5.47 -2.08
CA CYS A 186 12.74 5.38 -2.99
C CYS A 186 11.47 6.11 -2.52
N GLY A 187 11.43 6.62 -1.30
CA GLY A 187 10.26 7.30 -0.78
C GLY A 187 10.54 8.14 0.45
N ILE A 188 9.46 8.69 1.01
CA ILE A 188 9.48 9.50 2.22
C ILE A 188 8.48 8.90 3.20
N LEU A 189 8.92 8.71 4.43
CA LEU A 189 8.11 8.20 5.52
C LEU A 189 7.49 9.36 6.30
N VAL A 190 6.19 9.24 6.59
CA VAL A 190 5.38 10.23 7.29
C VAL A 190 5.15 9.74 8.71
N PRO A 191 5.58 10.46 9.76
CA PRO A 191 5.34 10.03 11.12
C PRO A 191 3.83 9.96 11.42
N TYR A 192 3.43 9.04 12.30
CA TYR A 192 2.07 8.96 12.82
C TYR A 192 2.00 9.61 14.21
N ALA A 193 0.83 10.16 14.56
CA ALA A 193 0.60 10.88 15.81
C ALA A 193 -0.06 10.03 16.89
N ALA A 194 -0.76 8.96 16.51
CA ALA A 194 -1.46 8.07 17.44
C ALA A 194 -1.70 6.70 16.81
N THR A 195 -2.05 5.72 17.64
CA THR A 195 -2.41 4.37 17.21
C THR A 195 -3.77 3.96 17.75
N GLU A 196 -4.52 3.18 16.97
CA GLU A 196 -5.77 2.55 17.38
C GLU A 196 -5.78 1.07 16.99
N PRO A 197 -6.30 0.15 17.81
CA PRO A 197 -6.42 -1.26 17.42
C PRO A 197 -7.43 -1.42 16.28
N MET A 198 -7.17 -2.37 15.38
CA MET A 198 -8.11 -2.78 14.34
C MET A 198 -7.99 -4.28 14.08
N ARG A 199 -8.84 -5.07 14.74
CA ARG A 199 -8.78 -6.55 14.70
C ARG A 199 -7.40 -7.04 15.12
N ALA A 200 -6.73 -7.86 14.30
CA ALA A 200 -5.35 -8.28 14.51
C ALA A 200 -4.33 -7.28 13.95
N GLY A 201 -4.76 -6.10 13.49
CA GLY A 201 -3.91 -5.02 13.02
C GLY A 201 -3.92 -3.80 13.94
N THR A 202 -3.15 -2.79 13.55
CA THR A 202 -3.08 -1.48 14.21
C THR A 202 -3.24 -0.40 13.15
N ARG A 203 -4.08 0.58 13.44
CA ARG A 203 -4.20 1.83 12.68
C ARG A 203 -3.21 2.85 13.23
N TYR A 204 -2.51 3.53 12.34
CA TYR A 204 -1.51 4.54 12.60
C TYR A 204 -2.00 5.87 12.04
N LEU A 205 -2.44 6.76 12.92
CA LEU A 205 -3.13 7.98 12.55
C LEU A 205 -2.13 9.08 12.19
N VAL A 206 -2.06 9.43 10.90
CA VAL A 206 -1.33 10.60 10.40
C VAL A 206 -2.22 11.84 10.52
N ARG A 207 -1.71 12.97 11.00
CA ARG A 207 -2.43 14.25 10.99
C ARG A 207 -1.84 15.17 9.92
N ASP A 208 -2.50 16.31 9.76
CA ASP A 208 -2.21 17.26 8.69
C ASP A 208 -0.76 17.78 8.79
N ALA A 209 -0.26 18.00 10.02
CA ALA A 209 1.09 18.51 10.27
C ALA A 209 2.20 17.52 9.89
N GLU A 210 2.04 16.23 10.19
CA GLU A 210 3.03 15.22 9.83
C GLU A 210 3.11 15.07 8.31
N LEU A 211 1.95 15.04 7.63
CA LEU A 211 1.92 14.97 6.17
C LEU A 211 2.50 16.24 5.53
N GLN A 212 2.20 17.43 6.09
CA GLN A 212 2.79 18.70 5.64
C GLN A 212 4.32 18.65 5.68
N GLY A 213 4.91 18.24 6.80
CA GLY A 213 6.36 18.15 6.94
C GLY A 213 7.01 17.22 5.90
N ALA A 214 6.37 16.09 5.59
CA ALA A 214 6.85 15.16 4.57
C ALA A 214 6.77 15.75 3.15
N VAL A 215 5.68 16.46 2.82
CA VAL A 215 5.52 17.12 1.50
C VAL A 215 6.46 18.30 1.36
N GLU A 216 6.76 19.03 2.43
CA GLU A 216 7.79 20.07 2.43
C GLU A 216 9.19 19.48 2.22
N ALA A 217 9.51 18.35 2.86
CA ALA A 217 10.76 17.63 2.61
C ALA A 217 10.89 17.19 1.16
N LEU A 218 9.82 16.64 0.58
CA LEU A 218 9.73 16.30 -0.83
C LEU A 218 9.98 17.51 -1.75
N SER A 219 9.43 18.67 -1.39
CA SER A 219 9.54 19.91 -2.17
C SER A 219 10.98 20.46 -2.21
N ARG A 220 11.81 20.12 -1.22
CA ARG A 220 13.24 20.48 -1.16
C ARG A 220 14.13 19.58 -2.02
N LEU A 221 13.63 18.45 -2.51
CA LEU A 221 14.44 17.54 -3.33
C LEU A 221 14.71 18.12 -4.70
N GLY A 222 15.99 18.22 -5.09
CA GLY A 222 16.38 18.63 -6.43
C GLY A 222 16.02 17.60 -7.53
N PRO A 223 15.94 18.01 -8.81
CA PRO A 223 15.57 17.12 -9.93
C PRO A 223 16.44 15.85 -10.04
N ASN A 224 17.73 15.96 -9.75
CA ASN A 224 18.67 14.82 -9.79
C ASN A 224 18.33 13.77 -8.73
N VAL A 225 18.09 14.21 -7.49
CA VAL A 225 17.69 13.33 -6.38
C VAL A 225 16.37 12.66 -6.70
N ARG A 226 15.37 13.42 -7.17
CA ARG A 226 14.07 12.86 -7.57
C ARG A 226 14.20 11.80 -8.67
N SER A 227 15.08 12.03 -9.64
CA SER A 227 15.34 11.08 -10.72
C SER A 227 16.03 9.80 -10.23
N GLN A 228 16.93 9.92 -9.24
CA GLN A 228 17.54 8.76 -8.58
C GLN A 228 16.49 7.98 -7.80
N MET A 229 15.64 8.67 -7.02
CA MET A 229 14.57 8.03 -6.26
C MET A 229 13.56 7.31 -7.14
N ALA A 230 13.20 7.88 -8.30
CA ALA A 230 12.32 7.25 -9.27
C ALA A 230 12.88 5.91 -9.78
N ARG A 231 14.19 5.85 -10.09
CA ARG A 231 14.86 4.60 -10.48
C ARG A 231 14.91 3.60 -9.32
N ALA A 232 15.21 4.07 -8.11
CA ALA A 232 15.25 3.22 -6.92
C ALA A 232 13.87 2.64 -6.59
N ALA A 233 12.80 3.42 -6.76
CA ALA A 233 11.41 2.98 -6.59
C ALA A 233 11.06 1.84 -7.54
N ARG A 234 11.40 1.99 -8.82
CA ARG A 234 11.20 0.93 -9.82
C ARG A 234 11.98 -0.34 -9.46
N ALA A 235 13.27 -0.19 -9.14
CA ALA A 235 14.12 -1.31 -8.78
C ALA A 235 13.65 -2.01 -7.49
N ARG A 236 13.10 -1.26 -6.52
CA ARG A 236 12.50 -1.81 -5.30
C ARG A 236 11.29 -2.68 -5.63
N PHE A 237 10.39 -2.21 -6.50
CA PHE A 237 9.24 -3.00 -6.94
C PHE A 237 9.68 -4.31 -7.63
N GLU A 238 10.63 -4.24 -8.56
CA GLU A 238 11.13 -5.42 -9.29
C GLU A 238 11.75 -6.44 -8.34
N ARG A 239 12.58 -5.99 -7.38
CA ARG A 239 13.14 -6.89 -6.35
C ARG A 239 12.06 -7.56 -5.51
N MET A 240 11.04 -6.83 -5.06
CA MET A 240 9.95 -7.42 -4.26
C MET A 240 9.15 -8.44 -5.07
N ARG A 241 8.87 -8.15 -6.36
CA ARG A 241 8.22 -9.10 -7.28
C ARG A 241 9.02 -10.38 -7.40
N ASP A 242 10.31 -10.27 -7.68
CA ASP A 242 11.17 -11.44 -7.94
C ASP A 242 11.32 -12.28 -6.66
N GLN A 243 11.44 -11.63 -5.50
CA GLN A 243 11.44 -12.31 -4.19
C GLN A 243 10.12 -13.04 -3.91
N PHE A 244 8.98 -12.39 -4.15
CA PHE A 244 7.67 -13.01 -3.98
C PHE A 244 7.52 -14.24 -4.89
N GLN A 245 7.88 -14.12 -6.18
CA GLN A 245 7.81 -15.23 -7.13
C GLN A 245 8.70 -16.40 -6.71
N SER A 246 9.93 -16.12 -6.27
CA SER A 246 10.88 -17.14 -5.80
C SER A 246 10.37 -17.89 -4.56
N ARG A 247 9.83 -17.17 -3.57
CA ARG A 247 9.27 -17.79 -2.36
C ARG A 247 8.00 -18.57 -2.67
N LEU A 248 7.11 -18.03 -3.51
CA LEU A 248 5.89 -18.71 -3.91
C LEU A 248 6.20 -20.02 -4.64
N ALA A 249 7.16 -20.03 -5.56
CA ALA A 249 7.60 -21.25 -6.23
C ALA A 249 8.10 -22.31 -5.23
N THR A 250 8.95 -21.91 -4.28
CA THR A 250 9.44 -22.79 -3.21
C THR A 250 8.30 -23.40 -2.38
N ILE A 251 7.28 -22.61 -2.05
CA ILE A 251 6.11 -23.06 -1.27
C ILE A 251 5.25 -24.04 -2.09
N VAL A 252 5.07 -23.78 -3.38
CA VAL A 252 4.29 -24.64 -4.28
C VAL A 252 5.00 -25.97 -4.54
N ASP A 253 6.33 -25.94 -4.72
CA ASP A 253 7.15 -27.12 -5.00
C ASP A 253 7.42 -27.97 -3.75
N ASN A 254 7.28 -27.40 -2.56
CA ASN A 254 7.41 -28.10 -1.27
C ASN A 254 6.16 -27.90 -0.39
N PRO A 255 5.00 -28.48 -0.79
CA PRO A 255 3.67 -28.15 -0.27
C PRO A 255 3.39 -28.68 1.16
#